data_AF-A0A836K8G3-F1
#
_entry.id   AF-A0A836K8G3-F1
#
_cell.length_a   1.000
_cell.length_b   1.000
_cell.length_c   1.000
_cell.angle_alpha   90.00
_cell.angle_beta   90.00
_cell.angle_gamma   90.00
#
_symmetry.space_group_name_H-M   'P 1'
#
loop_
_entity.id
_entity.type
_entity.pdbx_description
1 polymer ?
#
loop_
_entity_poly.entity_id
_entity_poly.type
_entity_poly.pdbx_seq_one_letter_code
_entity_poly.pdbx_strand_id
1 'polypeptide(L)'
;MMALASNLTILVNDLIGARLISKAGSLTNLAKHPASTLQILGAEKALFRALKSKNTPKYDLIYHSQFVGQSSNKNKGKISRILAAKASLATRVDALRDTASFELGAEHKVKLEARLRVLEEGNIRRISGTAKFEKYQVKNEYMQYLTSIDSTLMTKKRPLIEEIETKENEEMLKKKKKKYSTSSEQIKEEMKEEEPQMEIESVTVPKRKKHRKRKNIV
;
A
#
# COMPACT_ATOMS: atom_id res chain seq x y z
N MET A 1 11.89 -16.94 -31.28
CA MET A 1 11.19 -15.84 -30.58
C MET A 1 12.00 -14.55 -30.55
N MET A 2 13.32 -14.63 -30.39
CA MET A 2 14.24 -13.49 -30.34
C MET A 2 14.11 -12.46 -31.48
N ALA A 3 13.76 -12.89 -32.71
CA ALA A 3 13.55 -11.99 -33.85
C ALA A 3 12.28 -11.12 -33.73
N LEU A 4 11.26 -11.59 -33.00
CA LEU A 4 9.97 -10.90 -32.85
C LEU A 4 9.86 -10.14 -31.53
N ALA A 5 10.40 -10.70 -30.44
CA ALA A 5 10.27 -10.11 -29.11
C ALA A 5 11.56 -10.34 -28.30
N SER A 6 12.61 -9.63 -28.68
CA SER A 6 13.95 -9.79 -28.10
C SER A 6 14.01 -9.42 -26.61
N ASN A 7 13.35 -8.33 -26.19
CA ASN A 7 13.38 -7.89 -24.79
C ASN A 7 12.56 -8.80 -23.89
N LEU A 8 11.38 -9.23 -24.35
CA LEU A 8 10.52 -10.16 -23.60
C LEU A 8 11.20 -11.52 -23.41
N THR A 9 11.86 -12.05 -24.45
CA THR A 9 12.63 -13.29 -24.39
C THR A 9 13.71 -13.23 -23.30
N ILE A 10 14.45 -12.12 -23.21
CA ILE A 10 15.54 -11.97 -22.22
C ILE A 10 15.02 -11.97 -20.77
N LEU A 11 13.78 -11.50 -20.55
CA LEU A 11 13.19 -11.40 -19.22
C LEU A 11 12.49 -12.67 -18.74
N VAL A 12 11.86 -13.45 -19.62
CA VAL A 12 10.99 -14.56 -19.20
C VAL A 12 11.39 -15.91 -19.82
N ASN A 13 12.28 -15.90 -20.81
CA ASN A 13 12.66 -17.03 -21.68
C ASN A 13 11.66 -17.31 -22.81
N ASP A 14 12.13 -17.99 -23.84
CA ASP A 14 11.39 -18.25 -25.09
C ASP A 14 10.08 -19.02 -24.89
N LEU A 15 10.11 -20.08 -24.08
CA LEU A 15 8.94 -20.95 -23.90
C LEU A 15 7.77 -20.21 -23.23
N ILE A 16 8.07 -19.42 -22.19
CA ILE A 16 7.04 -18.70 -21.44
C ILE A 16 6.58 -17.48 -22.22
N GLY A 17 7.51 -16.78 -22.88
CA GLY A 17 7.18 -15.70 -23.78
C GLY A 17 6.20 -16.14 -24.88
N ALA A 18 6.46 -17.28 -25.52
CA ALA A 18 5.57 -17.82 -26.55
C ALA A 18 4.18 -18.13 -26.01
N ARG A 19 4.08 -18.70 -24.80
CA ARG A 19 2.80 -18.95 -24.12
C ARG A 19 2.05 -17.67 -23.80
N LEU A 20 2.73 -16.62 -23.36
CA LEU A 20 2.13 -15.30 -23.09
C LEU A 20 1.54 -14.70 -24.38
N ILE A 21 2.28 -14.74 -25.49
CA ILE A 21 1.80 -14.25 -26.79
C ILE A 21 0.61 -15.08 -27.28
N SER A 22 0.71 -16.41 -27.22
CA SER A 22 -0.37 -17.32 -27.63
C SER A 22 -1.66 -17.05 -26.86
N LYS A 23 -1.57 -16.85 -25.53
CA LYS A 23 -2.73 -16.56 -24.69
C LYS A 23 -3.35 -15.19 -24.96
N ALA A 24 -2.54 -14.19 -25.31
CA ALA A 24 -3.01 -12.88 -25.74
C ALA A 24 -3.48 -12.83 -27.20
N GLY A 25 -3.21 -13.88 -27.99
CA GLY A 25 -3.51 -13.99 -29.42
C GLY A 25 -2.44 -13.36 -30.32
N SER A 26 -1.91 -12.19 -29.95
CA SER A 26 -0.86 -11.50 -30.71
C SER A 26 0.09 -10.71 -29.80
N LEU A 27 1.28 -10.38 -30.32
CA LEU A 27 2.25 -9.53 -29.62
C LEU A 27 1.68 -8.11 -29.39
N THR A 28 0.97 -7.57 -30.36
CA THR A 28 0.31 -6.25 -30.27
C THR A 28 -0.81 -6.24 -29.23
N ASN A 29 -1.58 -7.31 -29.11
CA ASN A 29 -2.57 -7.44 -28.05
C ASN A 29 -1.89 -7.56 -26.69
N LEU A 30 -0.82 -8.34 -26.57
CA LEU A 30 -0.06 -8.46 -25.32
C LEU A 30 0.51 -7.10 -24.87
N ALA A 31 0.95 -6.24 -25.79
CA ALA A 31 1.43 -4.89 -25.49
C ALA A 31 0.35 -3.98 -24.90
N LYS A 32 -0.91 -4.14 -25.32
CA LYS A 32 -2.07 -3.41 -24.77
C LYS A 32 -2.45 -3.86 -23.36
N HIS A 33 -2.08 -5.07 -22.95
CA HIS A 33 -2.41 -5.56 -21.62
C HIS A 33 -1.67 -4.74 -20.54
N PRO A 34 -2.36 -4.41 -19.42
CA PRO A 34 -1.68 -3.83 -18.26
C PRO A 34 -0.85 -4.90 -17.55
N ALA A 35 0.11 -4.46 -16.73
CA ALA A 35 0.98 -5.34 -15.97
C ALA A 35 0.21 -6.28 -15.02
N SER A 36 -0.90 -5.82 -14.45
CA SER A 36 -1.77 -6.62 -13.58
C SER A 36 -2.40 -7.80 -14.32
N THR A 37 -2.82 -7.61 -15.57
CA THR A 37 -3.38 -8.71 -16.38
C THR A 37 -2.27 -9.66 -16.82
N LEU A 38 -1.09 -9.15 -17.20
CA LEU A 38 0.07 -9.98 -17.54
C LEU A 38 0.48 -10.88 -16.37
N GLN A 39 0.42 -10.36 -15.13
CA GLN A 39 0.71 -11.12 -13.90
C GLN A 39 -0.14 -12.40 -13.76
N ILE A 40 -1.42 -12.31 -14.08
CA ILE A 40 -2.40 -13.40 -13.90
C ILE A 40 -2.84 -14.04 -15.23
N LEU A 41 -2.14 -13.73 -16.32
CA LEU A 41 -2.47 -14.23 -17.66
C LEU A 41 -2.44 -15.76 -17.67
N GLY A 42 -3.57 -16.37 -18.02
CA GLY A 42 -3.82 -17.82 -17.97
C GLY A 42 -4.67 -18.28 -16.76
N ALA A 43 -4.70 -17.53 -15.66
CA ALA A 43 -5.51 -17.83 -14.46
C ALA A 43 -6.86 -17.10 -14.44
N GLU A 44 -7.39 -16.64 -15.58
CA GLU A 44 -8.59 -15.81 -15.62
C GLU A 44 -9.80 -16.54 -15.02
N LYS A 45 -9.95 -17.83 -15.31
CA LYS A 45 -11.04 -18.66 -14.73
C LYS A 45 -10.94 -18.77 -13.21
N ALA A 46 -9.72 -18.88 -12.68
CA ALA A 46 -9.49 -18.93 -11.23
C ALA A 46 -9.72 -17.56 -10.59
N LEU A 47 -9.34 -16.47 -11.26
CA LEU A 47 -9.61 -15.11 -10.83
C LEU A 47 -11.12 -14.85 -10.74
N PHE A 48 -11.90 -15.19 -11.77
CA PHE A 48 -13.34 -14.97 -11.77
C PHE A 48 -14.06 -15.83 -10.72
N ARG A 49 -13.58 -17.06 -10.47
CA ARG A 49 -14.06 -17.87 -9.35
C ARG A 49 -13.69 -17.23 -8.01
N ALA A 50 -12.53 -16.59 -7.91
CA ALA A 50 -12.07 -15.91 -6.72
C ALA A 50 -12.77 -14.56 -6.45
N LEU A 51 -13.38 -13.95 -7.46
CA LEU A 51 -14.28 -12.82 -7.19
C LEU A 51 -15.50 -13.28 -6.37
N LYS A 52 -15.91 -14.54 -6.51
CA LYS A 52 -16.97 -15.18 -5.71
C LYS A 52 -16.47 -15.86 -4.44
N SER A 53 -15.17 -16.18 -4.36
CA SER A 53 -14.56 -16.93 -3.26
C SER A 53 -13.25 -16.29 -2.83
N LYS A 54 -12.99 -16.10 -1.54
CA LYS A 54 -11.92 -15.20 -1.04
C LYS A 54 -10.45 -15.48 -1.50
N ASN A 55 -10.17 -16.55 -2.26
CA ASN A 55 -8.82 -16.96 -2.65
C ASN A 55 -8.47 -16.57 -4.09
N THR A 56 -7.81 -15.42 -4.27
CA THR A 56 -7.35 -14.92 -5.58
C THR A 56 -6.00 -15.50 -6.01
N PRO A 57 -5.82 -15.87 -7.29
CA PRO A 57 -4.51 -16.25 -7.82
C PRO A 57 -3.57 -15.05 -7.85
N LYS A 58 -2.29 -15.27 -7.53
CA LYS A 58 -1.25 -14.22 -7.53
C LYS A 58 -0.39 -14.21 -8.79
N TYR A 59 -0.36 -15.31 -9.52
CA TYR A 59 0.47 -15.52 -10.70
C TYR A 59 -0.07 -16.71 -11.48
N ASP A 60 0.29 -16.82 -12.75
CA ASP A 60 0.03 -18.01 -13.56
C ASP A 60 1.21 -18.31 -14.50
N LEU A 61 1.15 -17.97 -15.79
CA LEU A 61 2.23 -18.25 -16.75
C LEU A 61 3.60 -17.70 -16.32
N ILE A 62 3.64 -16.52 -15.68
CA ILE A 62 4.88 -15.88 -15.19
C ILE A 62 5.52 -16.68 -14.03
N TYR A 63 4.78 -17.55 -13.34
CA TYR A 63 5.31 -18.35 -12.23
C TYR A 63 6.51 -19.21 -12.63
N HIS A 64 6.51 -19.70 -13.86
CA HIS A 64 7.56 -20.58 -14.38
C HIS A 64 8.83 -19.83 -14.80
N SER A 65 8.84 -18.50 -14.71
CA SER A 65 10.03 -17.71 -15.01
C SER A 65 11.16 -18.01 -14.02
N GLN A 66 12.41 -17.89 -14.48
CA GLN A 66 13.59 -18.14 -13.66
C GLN A 66 13.59 -17.31 -12.37
N PHE A 67 13.25 -16.02 -12.45
CA PHE A 67 13.23 -15.12 -11.28
C PHE A 67 12.19 -15.53 -10.23
N VAL A 68 10.99 -15.93 -10.65
CA VAL A 68 9.93 -16.34 -9.71
C VAL A 68 10.22 -17.74 -9.16
N GLY A 69 10.76 -18.63 -9.99
CA GLY A 69 11.20 -19.98 -9.60
C GLY A 69 12.24 -19.95 -8.48
N GLN A 70 13.29 -19.14 -8.65
CA GLN A 70 14.39 -18.99 -7.68
C GLN A 70 13.93 -18.37 -6.34
N SER A 71 12.95 -17.45 -6.39
CA SER A 71 12.52 -16.75 -5.19
C SER A 71 11.81 -17.61 -4.15
N SER A 72 12.02 -17.27 -2.87
CA SER A 72 11.31 -17.87 -1.73
C SER A 72 9.78 -17.71 -1.82
N ASN A 73 9.02 -18.71 -1.36
CA ASN A 73 7.54 -18.75 -1.41
C ASN A 73 6.85 -17.49 -0.87
N LYS A 74 7.44 -16.82 0.13
CA LYS A 74 6.91 -15.55 0.67
C LYS A 74 7.07 -14.38 -0.31
N ASN A 75 8.12 -14.39 -1.11
CA ASN A 75 8.51 -13.31 -2.02
C ASN A 75 8.04 -13.52 -3.47
N LYS A 76 7.63 -14.75 -3.85
CA LYS A 76 7.15 -15.08 -5.20
C LYS A 76 6.09 -14.11 -5.73
N GLY A 77 5.12 -13.73 -4.89
CA GLY A 77 4.09 -12.76 -5.29
C GLY A 77 4.62 -11.34 -5.52
N LYS A 78 5.65 -10.91 -4.77
CA LYS A 78 6.27 -9.59 -4.94
C LYS A 78 7.11 -9.55 -6.22
N ILE A 79 7.93 -10.57 -6.45
CA ILE A 79 8.79 -10.67 -7.63
C ILE A 79 7.95 -10.85 -8.90
N SER A 80 6.89 -11.67 -8.86
CA SER A 80 5.96 -11.83 -9.98
C SER A 80 5.35 -10.49 -10.41
N ARG A 81 4.94 -9.63 -9.46
CA ARG A 81 4.41 -8.29 -9.77
C ARG A 81 5.46 -7.40 -10.43
N ILE A 82 6.70 -7.39 -9.92
CA ILE A 82 7.78 -6.57 -10.47
C ILE A 82 8.15 -7.06 -11.88
N LEU A 83 8.26 -8.38 -12.06
CA LEU A 83 8.55 -9.01 -13.34
C LEU A 83 7.45 -8.70 -14.36
N ALA A 84 6.17 -8.82 -13.99
CA ALA A 84 5.06 -8.49 -14.87
C ALA A 84 5.09 -7.01 -15.32
N ALA A 85 5.47 -6.09 -14.42
CA ALA A 85 5.63 -4.68 -14.77
C ALA A 85 6.77 -4.45 -15.76
N LYS A 86 7.93 -5.10 -15.57
CA LYS A 86 9.06 -4.99 -16.48
C LYS A 86 8.80 -5.69 -17.82
N ALA A 87 8.15 -6.86 -17.79
CA ALA A 87 7.73 -7.57 -18.98
C ALA A 87 6.72 -6.76 -19.80
N SER A 88 5.73 -6.11 -19.18
CA SER A 88 4.76 -5.26 -19.88
C SER A 88 5.43 -4.09 -20.61
N LEU A 89 6.44 -3.46 -20.00
CA LEU A 89 7.23 -2.43 -20.66
C LEU A 89 8.05 -2.99 -21.83
N ALA A 90 8.74 -4.11 -21.62
CA ALA A 90 9.52 -4.78 -22.65
C ALA A 90 8.66 -5.20 -23.86
N THR A 91 7.47 -5.79 -23.63
CA THR A 91 6.55 -6.17 -24.70
C THR A 91 6.08 -4.97 -25.51
N ARG A 92 5.83 -3.81 -24.88
CA ARG A 92 5.42 -2.61 -25.61
C ARG A 92 6.53 -2.08 -26.50
N VAL A 93 7.77 -2.10 -26.01
CA VAL A 93 8.93 -1.71 -26.83
C VAL A 93 9.10 -2.70 -27.98
N ASP A 94 9.02 -4.00 -27.72
CA ASP A 94 9.12 -5.04 -28.75
C ASP A 94 7.99 -4.96 -29.80
N ALA A 95 6.78 -4.56 -29.41
CA ALA A 95 5.62 -4.51 -30.31
C ALA A 95 5.53 -3.22 -31.14
N LEU A 96 6.03 -2.10 -30.62
CA LEU A 96 5.87 -0.78 -31.22
C LEU A 96 7.15 -0.29 -31.92
N ARG A 97 8.30 -0.93 -31.69
CA ARG A 97 9.58 -0.53 -32.28
C ARG A 97 9.86 -1.35 -33.52
N ASP A 98 10.30 -0.69 -34.59
CA ASP A 98 10.59 -1.35 -35.86
C ASP A 98 11.92 -2.11 -35.86
N THR A 99 12.86 -1.71 -35.00
CA THR A 99 14.17 -2.34 -34.86
C THR A 99 14.25 -3.20 -33.61
N ALA A 100 14.62 -4.48 -33.76
CA ALA A 100 14.86 -5.38 -32.65
C ALA A 100 16.12 -4.96 -31.85
N SER A 101 15.92 -4.52 -30.61
CA SER A 101 17.01 -4.19 -29.66
C SER A 101 16.83 -4.94 -28.36
N PHE A 102 17.92 -5.42 -27.79
CA PHE A 102 17.93 -6.19 -26.54
C PHE A 102 18.34 -5.38 -25.28
N GLU A 103 18.75 -4.13 -25.45
CA GLU A 103 19.33 -3.29 -24.40
C GLU A 103 18.38 -3.09 -23.22
N LEU A 104 17.12 -2.77 -23.49
CA LEU A 104 16.09 -2.57 -22.45
C LEU A 104 15.85 -3.85 -21.63
N GLY A 105 15.77 -5.00 -22.30
CA GLY A 105 15.63 -6.30 -21.66
C GLY A 105 16.80 -6.62 -20.73
N ALA A 106 18.03 -6.33 -21.16
CA ALA A 106 19.24 -6.53 -20.37
C ALA A 106 19.26 -5.63 -19.12
N GLU A 107 18.94 -4.34 -19.24
CA GLU A 107 18.83 -3.46 -18.09
C GLU A 107 17.78 -3.91 -17.08
N HIS A 108 16.61 -4.30 -17.59
CA HIS A 108 15.49 -4.73 -16.75
C HIS A 108 15.81 -6.02 -16.02
N LYS A 109 16.59 -6.91 -16.65
CA LYS A 109 17.12 -8.13 -16.03
C LYS A 109 18.04 -7.81 -14.85
N VAL A 110 19.01 -6.91 -15.03
CA VAL A 110 19.91 -6.46 -13.95
C VAL A 110 19.12 -5.84 -12.79
N LYS A 111 18.13 -5.00 -13.11
CA LYS A 111 17.24 -4.37 -12.09
C LYS A 111 16.42 -5.42 -11.32
N LEU A 112 15.94 -6.48 -11.99
CA LEU A 112 15.21 -7.58 -11.36
C LEU A 112 16.10 -8.44 -10.46
N GLU A 113 17.30 -8.78 -10.93
CA GLU A 113 18.28 -9.55 -10.16
C GLU A 113 18.73 -8.80 -8.89
N ALA A 114 19.04 -7.51 -9.01
CA ALA A 114 19.34 -6.65 -7.87
C ALA A 114 18.17 -6.64 -6.87
N ARG A 115 16.93 -6.63 -7.36
CA ARG A 115 15.76 -6.61 -6.48
C ARG A 115 15.45 -7.95 -5.83
N LEU A 116 15.72 -9.05 -6.54
CA LEU A 116 15.64 -10.41 -6.01
C LEU A 116 16.66 -10.59 -4.86
N ARG A 117 17.92 -10.19 -5.06
CA ARG A 117 18.95 -10.21 -4.01
C ARG A 117 18.50 -9.47 -2.75
N VAL A 118 18.03 -8.23 -2.89
CA VAL A 118 17.55 -7.44 -1.73
C VAL A 118 16.38 -8.10 -0.99
N LEU A 119 15.50 -8.82 -1.71
CA LEU A 119 14.37 -9.51 -1.10
C LEU A 119 14.77 -10.83 -0.42
N GLU A 120 15.81 -11.49 -0.92
CA GLU A 120 16.35 -12.76 -0.38
C GLU A 120 17.31 -12.55 0.78
N GLU A 121 18.21 -11.56 0.68
CA GLU A 121 19.06 -11.07 1.78
C GLU A 121 18.23 -10.64 2.99
N GLY A 122 16.92 -10.42 2.80
CA GLY A 122 15.97 -10.45 3.89
C GLY A 122 16.23 -9.37 4.92
N ASN A 123 16.03 -8.10 4.57
CA ASN A 123 15.81 -7.03 5.53
C ASN A 123 16.80 -6.92 6.70
N ILE A 124 18.07 -7.33 6.51
CA ILE A 124 19.16 -7.03 7.46
C ILE A 124 19.30 -5.51 7.64
N ARG A 125 18.83 -4.73 6.65
CA ARG A 125 18.74 -3.27 6.67
C ARG A 125 17.36 -2.73 7.07
N ARG A 126 16.51 -3.50 7.77
CA ARG A 126 15.46 -2.86 8.58
C ARG A 126 16.18 -2.15 9.70
N ILE A 127 16.64 -0.94 9.41
CA ILE A 127 17.00 0.07 10.39
C ILE A 127 15.71 0.25 11.18
N SER A 128 15.58 -0.49 12.27
CA SER A 128 14.64 -0.25 13.35
C SER A 128 15.08 1.02 14.07
N GLY A 129 15.17 2.11 13.32
CA GLY A 129 15.41 3.45 13.79
C GLY A 129 14.18 4.21 13.40
N THR A 130 13.35 4.52 14.38
CA THR A 130 12.36 5.57 14.28
C THR A 130 13.10 6.86 13.93
N ALA A 131 13.23 7.15 12.63
CA ALA A 131 13.65 8.46 12.18
C ALA A 131 12.54 9.42 12.62
N LYS A 132 12.76 10.05 13.78
CA LYS A 132 11.93 11.14 14.28
C LYS A 132 12.08 12.28 13.28
N PHE A 133 11.23 12.30 12.26
CA PHE A 133 11.06 13.48 11.45
C PHE A 133 10.56 14.57 12.39
N GLU A 134 11.38 15.59 12.63
CA GLU A 134 10.95 16.79 13.33
C GLU A 134 9.76 17.36 12.56
N LYS A 135 8.65 17.60 13.27
CA LYS A 135 7.46 18.18 12.66
C LYS A 135 7.87 19.52 12.05
N TYR A 136 7.76 19.63 10.73
CA TYR A 136 7.98 20.87 10.01
C TYR A 136 7.01 21.93 10.53
N GLN A 137 7.52 22.86 11.33
CA GLN A 137 6.77 24.03 11.76
C GLN A 137 7.06 25.16 10.77
N VAL A 138 6.04 25.57 10.03
CA VAL A 138 6.10 26.79 9.21
C VAL A 138 6.25 27.97 10.16
N LYS A 139 7.46 28.49 10.30
CA LYS A 139 7.69 29.78 10.97
C LYS A 139 7.32 30.88 9.98
N ASN A 140 6.05 31.29 9.99
CA ASN A 140 5.66 32.52 9.32
C ASN A 140 6.20 33.69 10.16
N GLU A 141 7.38 34.17 9.81
CA GLU A 141 7.91 35.44 10.29
C GLU A 141 7.14 36.57 9.58
N TYR A 142 5.99 36.95 10.13
CA TYR A 142 5.36 38.20 9.75
C TYR A 142 6.18 39.34 10.37
N MET A 143 6.79 40.17 9.53
CA MET A 143 7.38 41.45 9.94
C MET A 143 6.28 42.34 10.52
N GLN A 144 6.12 42.31 11.84
CA GLN A 144 5.22 43.23 12.54
C GLN A 144 5.84 44.62 12.50
N TYR A 145 5.19 45.53 11.78
CA TYR A 145 5.58 46.93 11.76
C TYR A 145 5.36 47.53 13.16
N LEU A 146 6.41 48.09 13.76
CA LEU A 146 6.33 48.71 15.07
C LEU A 146 5.63 50.07 14.94
N THR A 147 4.37 50.15 15.37
CA THR A 147 3.57 51.39 15.42
C THR A 147 4.22 52.50 16.25
N SER A 148 5.19 52.14 17.11
CA SER A 148 6.02 53.05 17.90
C SER A 148 6.88 53.99 17.04
N ILE A 149 7.24 53.59 15.82
CA ILE A 149 8.08 54.37 14.91
C ILE A 149 7.28 55.50 14.24
N ASP A 150 5.95 55.35 14.14
CA ASP A 150 5.04 56.32 13.51
C ASP A 150 4.47 57.34 14.52
N SER A 151 4.89 57.25 15.79
CA SER A 151 4.42 58.12 16.87
C SER A 151 5.26 59.41 16.93
N THR A 152 4.76 60.51 16.35
CA THR A 152 5.43 61.83 16.36
C THR A 152 5.22 62.63 17.67
N LEU A 153 4.55 62.06 18.66
CA LEU A 153 4.29 62.72 19.94
C LEU A 153 5.34 62.31 20.99
N MET A 154 6.06 63.29 21.53
CA MET A 154 7.03 63.10 22.62
C MET A 154 6.30 62.61 23.89
N THR A 155 6.40 61.32 24.20
CA THR A 155 5.84 60.77 25.44
C THR A 155 6.76 61.08 26.62
N LYS A 156 6.30 61.96 27.50
CA LYS A 156 6.95 62.22 28.80
C LYS A 156 6.80 60.96 29.66
N LYS A 157 7.93 60.31 29.99
CA LYS A 157 7.96 59.23 30.99
C LYS A 157 7.42 59.76 32.32
N ARG A 158 6.36 59.13 32.85
CA ARG A 158 5.98 59.21 34.27
C ARG A 158 6.44 57.92 34.97
N PRO A 159 6.86 57.98 36.25
CA PRO A 159 7.56 56.90 36.93
C PRO A 159 6.65 55.72 37.30
N LEU A 160 7.27 54.53 37.40
CA LEU A 160 6.73 53.30 37.98
C LEU A 160 6.16 53.56 39.38
N ILE A 161 4.85 53.36 39.57
CA ILE A 161 4.23 52.70 40.73
C ILE A 161 2.84 52.27 40.25
N GLU A 162 2.64 50.96 40.06
CA GLU A 162 1.38 50.19 40.22
C GLU A 162 1.58 48.79 39.60
N GLU A 163 2.61 48.08 40.09
CA GLU A 163 2.58 46.62 40.12
C GLU A 163 1.59 46.23 41.22
N ILE A 164 0.40 45.72 40.91
CA ILE A 164 -0.34 44.74 41.74
C ILE A 164 -1.56 44.09 41.04
N GLU A 165 -2.23 44.67 40.05
CA GLU A 165 -3.58 44.15 39.67
C GLU A 165 -3.69 43.07 38.57
N THR A 166 -2.63 42.60 37.91
CA THR A 166 -2.78 41.67 36.75
C THR A 166 -2.52 40.19 37.02
N LYS A 167 -2.33 39.77 38.28
CA LYS A 167 -2.12 38.34 38.61
C LYS A 167 -3.40 37.50 38.68
N GLU A 168 -4.59 38.11 38.68
CA GLU A 168 -5.85 37.35 38.87
C GLU A 168 -6.45 36.76 37.58
N ASN A 169 -6.00 37.17 36.38
CA ASN A 169 -6.67 36.79 35.13
C ASN A 169 -6.14 35.52 34.42
N GLU A 170 -5.05 34.89 34.88
CA GLU A 170 -4.52 33.69 34.21
C GLU A 170 -5.20 32.36 34.62
N GLU A 171 -5.97 32.33 35.71
CA GLU A 171 -6.59 31.08 36.19
C GLU A 171 -7.85 30.63 35.41
N MET A 172 -8.50 31.52 34.64
CA MET A 172 -9.78 31.20 34.00
C MET A 172 -9.71 30.38 32.70
N LEU A 173 -8.55 30.21 32.05
CA LEU A 173 -8.48 29.62 30.69
C LEU A 173 -8.07 28.13 30.63
N LYS A 174 -7.55 27.53 31.71
CA LYS A 174 -7.13 26.10 31.70
C LYS A 174 -8.25 25.08 31.96
N LYS A 175 -9.43 25.51 32.44
CA LYS A 175 -10.55 24.60 32.77
C LYS A 175 -11.41 24.10 31.59
N LYS A 176 -11.27 24.65 30.37
CA LYS A 176 -12.17 24.32 29.23
C LYS A 176 -11.81 23.10 28.36
N LYS A 177 -10.59 22.54 28.42
CA LYS A 177 -10.20 21.43 27.51
C LYS A 177 -10.44 20.00 28.02
N LYS A 178 -10.84 19.81 29.29
CA LYS A 178 -11.04 18.46 29.88
C LYS A 178 -12.46 17.88 29.73
N LYS A 179 -13.41 18.60 29.14
CA LYS A 179 -14.83 18.19 29.07
C LYS A 179 -15.26 17.44 27.80
N TYR A 180 -14.39 17.23 26.80
CA TYR A 180 -14.80 16.65 25.51
C TYR A 180 -14.49 15.16 25.32
N SER A 181 -13.88 14.48 26.30
CA SER A 181 -13.56 13.04 26.19
C SER A 181 -14.60 12.13 26.85
N THR A 182 -15.48 12.65 27.71
CA THR A 182 -16.37 11.83 28.54
C THR A 182 -17.77 11.63 27.96
N SER A 183 -18.17 12.40 26.94
CA SER A 183 -19.51 12.35 26.34
C SER A 183 -19.65 11.31 25.22
N SER A 184 -18.56 10.75 24.70
CA SER A 184 -18.60 9.71 23.65
C SER A 184 -18.73 8.27 24.17
N GLU A 185 -18.47 8.05 25.46
CA GLU A 185 -18.61 6.72 26.08
C GLU A 185 -20.04 6.43 26.53
N GLN A 186 -20.83 7.44 26.88
CA GLN A 186 -22.23 7.25 27.33
C GLN A 186 -23.23 6.99 26.19
N ILE A 187 -22.95 7.43 24.95
CA ILE A 187 -23.87 7.24 23.81
C ILE A 187 -23.87 5.78 23.27
N LYS A 188 -22.90 4.95 23.67
CA LYS A 188 -22.83 3.54 23.22
C LYS A 188 -23.58 2.55 24.10
N GLU A 189 -23.96 2.93 25.32
CA GLU A 189 -24.71 2.07 26.23
C GLU A 189 -26.22 2.21 26.05
N GLU A 190 -26.75 3.39 25.69
CA GLU A 190 -28.21 3.60 25.54
C GLU A 190 -28.82 3.02 24.25
N MET A 191 -28.05 2.73 23.19
CA MET A 191 -28.60 2.14 21.95
C MET A 191 -28.80 0.60 22.01
N LYS A 192 -28.62 -0.03 23.18
CA LYS A 192 -28.71 -1.50 23.33
C LYS A 192 -29.93 -1.99 24.13
N GLU A 193 -30.78 -1.11 24.65
CA GLU A 193 -31.85 -1.52 25.58
C GLU A 193 -33.30 -1.42 25.08
N GLU A 194 -33.57 -1.07 23.82
CA GLU A 194 -34.96 -1.08 23.31
C GLU A 194 -35.14 -1.97 22.07
N GLU A 195 -35.56 -3.23 22.28
CA GLU A 195 -36.38 -3.98 21.32
C GLU A 195 -37.86 -3.87 21.75
N PRO A 196 -38.81 -3.55 20.86
CA PRO A 196 -40.21 -3.87 21.07
C PRO A 196 -40.56 -5.25 20.49
N GLN A 197 -41.26 -6.05 21.28
CA GLN A 197 -41.88 -7.33 20.94
C GLN A 197 -43.15 -7.12 20.09
N MET A 198 -43.31 -7.89 19.00
CA MET A 198 -44.60 -8.45 18.56
C MET A 198 -44.37 -9.85 17.98
N GLU A 199 -45.26 -10.77 18.36
CA GLU A 199 -45.17 -12.23 18.33
C GLU A 199 -45.39 -12.88 16.94
N ILE A 200 -44.83 -14.10 16.75
CA ILE A 200 -45.52 -15.37 16.40
C ILE A 200 -44.58 -16.34 15.62
N GLU A 201 -44.31 -17.49 16.28
CA GLU A 201 -44.08 -18.88 15.77
C GLU A 201 -43.04 -19.15 14.66
N SER A 202 -42.12 -20.13 14.71
CA SER A 202 -42.02 -21.39 15.47
C SER A 202 -40.64 -22.05 15.22
N VAL A 203 -40.08 -22.71 16.25
CA VAL A 203 -39.52 -24.11 16.24
C VAL A 203 -38.45 -24.46 15.16
N THR A 204 -37.21 -24.96 15.36
CA THR A 204 -36.44 -25.60 16.46
C THR A 204 -34.95 -25.81 16.01
N VAL A 205 -33.96 -25.55 16.90
CA VAL A 205 -32.85 -26.44 17.40
C VAL A 205 -31.96 -27.23 16.37
N PRO A 206 -30.63 -27.49 16.59
CA PRO A 206 -29.48 -26.65 16.96
C PRO A 206 -28.15 -26.98 16.18
N LYS A 207 -27.09 -26.22 16.45
CA LYS A 207 -25.70 -26.36 15.97
C LYS A 207 -25.00 -27.66 16.45
N ARG A 208 -24.36 -28.41 15.53
CA ARG A 208 -23.35 -29.45 15.86
C ARG A 208 -21.94 -28.87 16.02
N LYS A 209 -21.35 -29.04 17.21
CA LYS A 209 -19.93 -28.76 17.53
C LYS A 209 -19.01 -29.88 17.02
N LYS A 210 -17.86 -29.50 16.46
CA LYS A 210 -16.74 -30.36 16.03
C LYS A 210 -16.02 -30.99 17.23
N HIS A 211 -15.86 -32.32 17.24
CA HIS A 211 -14.91 -33.01 18.12
C HIS A 211 -13.60 -33.33 17.37
N ARG A 212 -12.46 -32.91 17.98
CA ARG A 212 -11.09 -33.31 17.62
C ARG A 212 -10.90 -34.80 17.89
N LYS A 213 -10.53 -35.60 16.87
CA LYS A 213 -9.99 -36.96 17.10
C LYS A 213 -8.48 -36.87 17.31
N ARG A 214 -8.04 -37.39 18.47
CA ARG A 214 -6.64 -37.69 18.80
C ARG A 214 -6.22 -39.01 18.16
N LYS A 215 -4.91 -39.10 17.96
CA LYS A 215 -4.05 -40.23 17.54
C LYS A 215 -4.48 -41.57 18.13
N ASN A 216 -4.29 -42.65 17.37
CA ASN A 216 -3.87 -43.94 17.93
C ASN A 216 -2.76 -44.54 17.06
N ILE A 217 -1.73 -44.98 17.78
CA ILE A 217 -0.60 -45.82 17.39
C ILE A 217 -1.07 -47.26 17.56
N VAL A 218 -0.94 -48.09 16.52
CA VAL A 218 -0.56 -49.51 16.57
C VAL A 218 0.20 -49.79 15.28
#